data_AF-A0A2R6INU2-F1
#
_entry.id   AF-A0A2R6INU2-F1
#
_cell.length_a   1.000
_cell.length_b   1.000
_cell.length_c   1.000
_cell.angle_alpha   90.00
_cell.angle_beta   90.00
_cell.angle_gamma   90.00
#
_symmetry.space_group_name_H-M   'P 1'
#
loop_
_entity.id
_entity.type
_entity.pdbx_description
1 polymer ?
#
loop_
_entity_poly.entity_id
_entity_poly.type
_entity_poly.pdbx_seq_one_letter_code
_entity_poly.pdbx_strand_id
1 'polypeptide(L)'
;MLDPSDDTLPALTLLAVLLVGFNGLWMLRRLVRLHPERVYRSASIVAASLAHPPYLLVVLVLTLALVAGRRELSWERLEHGRRIRVLVLVASFPVVWSLVTAEYNPYFDQAYHADRVLLLVVYALVWVHPGFAFLLAVLVFTVEGQFLKPFGHLSTTNNKLPKQVLVLFSSFLFFELRHVSPLDRLLKRVGLGDLYGLETDDERVFLWALVALVGASYFSASVSKLVIR
;
A
#
# COMPACT_ATOMS: atom_id res chain seq x y z
N MET A 1 -23.04 32.18 -13.40
CA MET A 1 -21.63 31.93 -13.76
C MET A 1 -20.93 31.70 -12.43
N LEU A 2 -20.83 30.43 -12.00
CA LEU A 2 -20.17 30.07 -10.73
C LEU A 2 -18.68 30.11 -11.02
N ASP A 3 -17.95 30.92 -10.27
CA ASP A 3 -16.49 30.98 -10.34
C ASP A 3 -15.96 29.62 -9.84
N PRO A 4 -15.27 28.83 -10.67
CA PRO A 4 -14.64 27.58 -10.22
C PRO A 4 -13.49 27.79 -9.22
N SER A 5 -13.24 29.04 -8.79
CA SER A 5 -12.19 29.46 -7.87
C SER A 5 -12.27 28.79 -6.48
N ASP A 6 -11.13 28.24 -6.08
CA ASP A 6 -10.68 27.78 -4.77
C ASP A 6 -11.12 26.41 -4.23
N ASP A 7 -12.40 26.03 -4.17
CA ASP A 7 -12.76 24.80 -3.42
C ASP A 7 -12.77 23.50 -4.25
N THR A 8 -12.75 23.59 -5.59
CA THR A 8 -12.89 22.41 -6.46
C THR A 8 -11.58 21.64 -6.66
N LEU A 9 -10.44 22.34 -6.66
CA LEU A 9 -9.11 21.78 -6.90
C LEU A 9 -8.61 20.86 -5.77
N PRO A 10 -8.77 21.21 -4.47
CA PRO A 10 -8.40 20.32 -3.37
C PRO A 10 -9.22 19.02 -3.39
N ALA A 11 -10.51 19.11 -3.71
CA ALA A 11 -11.41 17.97 -3.79
C ALA A 11 -11.01 17.00 -4.92
N LEU A 12 -10.67 17.53 -6.10
CA LEU A 12 -10.21 16.72 -7.23
C LEU A 12 -8.86 16.05 -6.95
N THR A 13 -7.93 16.76 -6.31
CA THR A 13 -6.63 16.23 -5.91
C THR A 13 -6.78 15.10 -4.89
N LEU A 14 -7.61 15.29 -3.86
CA LEU A 14 -7.91 14.26 -2.88
C LEU A 14 -8.53 13.03 -3.55
N LEU A 15 -9.49 13.23 -4.46
CA LEU A 15 -10.13 12.15 -5.20
C LEU A 15 -9.12 11.38 -6.06
N ALA A 16 -8.26 12.07 -6.80
CA ALA A 16 -7.23 11.44 -7.63
C ALA A 16 -6.27 10.60 -6.78
N VAL A 17 -5.87 11.10 -5.62
CA VAL A 17 -4.98 10.40 -4.69
C VAL A 17 -5.65 9.18 -4.07
N LEU A 18 -6.91 9.31 -3.65
CA LEU A 18 -7.71 8.18 -3.16
C LEU A 18 -7.84 7.10 -4.25
N LEU A 19 -8.07 7.50 -5.50
CA LEU A 19 -8.11 6.59 -6.64
C LEU A 19 -6.75 5.93 -6.87
N VAL A 20 -5.64 6.66 -6.87
CA VAL A 20 -4.29 6.09 -7.08
C VAL A 20 -3.94 5.12 -5.96
N GLY A 21 -4.13 5.49 -4.69
CA GLY A 21 -3.84 4.62 -3.55
C GLY A 21 -4.74 3.39 -3.50
N PHE A 22 -6.03 3.56 -3.80
CA PHE A 22 -6.98 2.44 -3.94
C PHE A 22 -6.57 1.50 -5.08
N ASN A 23 -6.21 2.04 -6.25
CA ASN A 23 -5.75 1.25 -7.40
C ASN A 23 -4.41 0.56 -7.14
N GLY A 24 -3.46 1.21 -6.45
CA GLY A 24 -2.16 0.63 -6.09
C GLY A 24 -2.30 -0.57 -5.15
N LEU A 25 -3.14 -0.44 -4.13
CA LEU A 25 -3.42 -1.55 -3.21
C LEU A 25 -4.30 -2.64 -3.84
N TRP A 26 -5.20 -2.27 -4.76
CA TRP A 26 -5.93 -3.23 -5.58
C TRP A 26 -4.99 -3.99 -6.54
N MET A 27 -3.98 -3.31 -7.09
CA MET A 27 -2.93 -3.92 -7.90
C MET A 27 -2.08 -4.89 -7.07
N LEU A 28 -1.73 -4.55 -5.83
CA LEU A 28 -1.09 -5.47 -4.89
C LEU A 28 -1.93 -6.74 -4.69
N ARG A 29 -3.23 -6.59 -4.44
CA ARG A 29 -4.14 -7.74 -4.33
C ARG A 29 -4.17 -8.57 -5.62
N ARG A 30 -4.11 -7.93 -6.78
CA ARG A 30 -4.03 -8.60 -8.08
C ARG A 30 -2.71 -9.35 -8.25
N LEU A 31 -1.58 -8.76 -7.85
CA LEU A 31 -0.27 -9.39 -7.88
C LEU A 31 -0.23 -10.65 -7.02
N VAL A 32 -0.76 -10.58 -5.79
CA VAL A 32 -0.84 -11.74 -4.89
C VAL A 32 -1.74 -12.84 -5.47
N ARG A 33 -2.88 -12.47 -6.08
CA ARG A 33 -3.75 -13.42 -6.79
C ARG A 33 -3.03 -14.18 -7.91
N LEU A 34 -2.12 -13.50 -8.58
CA LEU A 34 -1.33 -14.04 -9.68
C LEU A 34 -0.09 -14.83 -9.19
N HIS A 35 0.12 -14.98 -7.89
CA HIS A 35 1.25 -15.76 -7.41
C HIS A 35 1.17 -17.22 -7.88
N PRO A 36 2.28 -17.76 -8.40
CA PRO A 36 2.36 -19.17 -8.74
C PRO A 36 2.22 -20.00 -7.46
N GLU A 37 1.70 -21.22 -7.59
CA GLU A 37 1.42 -22.10 -6.45
C GLU A 37 2.64 -22.38 -5.57
N ARG A 38 3.84 -22.37 -6.15
CA ARG A 38 5.11 -22.52 -5.41
C ARG A 38 5.29 -21.52 -4.28
N VAL A 39 4.71 -20.32 -4.37
CA VAL A 39 4.80 -19.31 -3.31
C VAL A 39 4.07 -19.79 -2.06
N TYR A 40 2.90 -20.39 -2.25
CA TYR A 40 2.10 -20.91 -1.14
C TYR A 40 2.65 -22.24 -0.59
N ARG A 41 3.43 -23.00 -1.37
CA ARG A 41 4.13 -24.18 -0.84
C ARG A 41 5.39 -23.85 -0.03
N SER A 42 5.78 -22.58 0.06
CA SER A 42 6.96 -22.16 0.81
C SER A 42 6.65 -22.01 2.30
N ALA A 43 7.68 -22.14 3.14
CA ALA A 43 7.54 -21.94 4.60
C ALA A 43 7.17 -20.49 4.98
N SER A 44 7.42 -19.52 4.09
CA SER A 44 7.02 -18.12 4.25
C SER A 44 6.55 -17.54 2.91
N ILE A 45 5.26 -17.26 2.83
CA ILE A 45 4.62 -16.63 1.67
C ILE A 45 5.29 -15.29 1.38
N VAL A 46 5.60 -14.52 2.43
CA VAL A 46 6.20 -13.19 2.28
C VAL A 46 7.59 -13.30 1.65
N ALA A 47 8.45 -14.18 2.17
CA ALA A 47 9.80 -14.38 1.63
C ALA A 47 9.75 -14.86 0.17
N ALA A 48 8.87 -15.83 -0.14
CA ALA A 48 8.71 -16.29 -1.52
C ALA A 48 8.08 -15.22 -2.43
N SER A 49 7.20 -14.36 -1.92
CA SER A 49 6.63 -13.24 -2.66
C SER A 49 7.68 -12.20 -3.03
N LEU A 50 8.66 -11.95 -2.15
CA LEU A 50 9.78 -11.04 -2.45
C LEU A 50 10.69 -11.55 -3.58
N ALA A 51 10.66 -12.84 -3.91
CA ALA A 51 11.35 -13.37 -5.08
C ALA A 51 10.63 -13.03 -6.40
N HIS A 52 9.41 -12.48 -6.36
CA HIS A 52 8.69 -12.00 -7.54
C HIS A 52 9.04 -10.54 -7.83
N PRO A 53 9.73 -10.22 -8.95
CA PRO A 53 10.22 -8.87 -9.21
C PRO A 53 9.14 -7.77 -9.17
N PRO A 54 7.93 -7.98 -9.74
CA PRO A 54 6.80 -7.08 -9.54
C PRO A 54 6.49 -6.71 -8.10
N TYR A 55 6.37 -7.73 -7.26
CA TYR A 55 5.95 -7.59 -5.87
C TYR A 55 7.08 -6.92 -5.09
N LEU A 56 8.32 -7.36 -5.30
CA LEU A 56 9.51 -6.74 -4.72
C LEU A 56 9.61 -5.26 -5.06
N LEU A 57 9.43 -4.87 -6.32
CA LEU A 57 9.50 -3.47 -6.75
C LEU A 57 8.46 -2.62 -6.00
N VAL A 58 7.22 -3.09 -5.92
CA VAL A 58 6.14 -2.40 -5.20
C VAL A 58 6.50 -2.26 -3.72
N VAL A 59 6.89 -3.34 -3.05
CA VAL A 59 7.30 -3.30 -1.63
C VAL A 59 8.49 -2.37 -1.41
N LEU A 60 9.48 -2.39 -2.31
CA LEU A 60 10.69 -1.56 -2.21
C LEU A 60 10.36 -0.08 -2.37
N VAL A 61 9.63 0.30 -3.43
CA VAL A 61 9.23 1.70 -3.67
C VAL A 61 8.49 2.25 -2.47
N LEU A 62 7.57 1.47 -1.91
CA LEU A 62 6.74 1.91 -0.80
C LEU A 62 7.53 1.97 0.51
N THR A 63 8.41 1.00 0.76
CA THR A 63 9.32 1.04 1.92
C THR A 63 10.28 2.23 1.83
N LEU A 64 10.84 2.50 0.66
CA LEU A 64 11.73 3.65 0.45
C LEU A 64 10.99 4.98 0.64
N ALA A 65 9.77 5.11 0.12
CA ALA A 65 8.94 6.30 0.34
C ALA A 65 8.70 6.54 1.85
N LEU A 66 8.38 5.49 2.60
CA LEU A 66 8.19 5.55 4.05
C LEU A 66 9.48 5.95 4.79
N VAL A 67 10.62 5.35 4.43
CA VAL A 67 11.91 5.66 5.05
C VAL A 67 12.31 7.12 4.76
N ALA A 68 12.05 7.60 3.55
CA ALA A 68 12.33 8.97 3.15
C ALA A 68 11.51 9.99 3.96
N GLY A 69 10.22 9.74 4.17
CA GLY A 69 9.35 10.64 4.95
C GLY A 69 9.18 10.30 6.42
N ARG A 70 9.96 9.36 6.99
CA ARG A 70 9.82 8.90 8.39
C ARG A 70 9.92 10.02 9.43
N ARG A 71 10.65 11.10 9.12
CA ARG A 71 10.79 12.23 10.06
C ARG A 71 9.55 13.13 10.09
N GLU A 72 8.77 13.07 9.02
CA GLU A 72 7.67 13.98 8.75
C GLU A 72 6.33 13.30 9.03
N LEU A 73 6.24 12.01 8.70
CA LEU A 73 5.16 11.12 9.12
C LEU A 73 5.31 10.70 10.58
N SER A 74 4.68 11.40 11.50
CA SER A 74 4.54 10.93 12.89
C SER A 74 3.11 11.08 13.36
N TRP A 75 2.68 10.20 14.27
CA TRP A 75 1.33 10.27 14.84
C TRP A 75 1.02 11.62 15.52
N GLU A 76 2.03 12.36 15.95
CA GLU A 76 1.88 13.67 16.61
C GLU A 76 1.76 14.82 15.61
N ARG A 77 2.30 14.66 14.40
CA ARG A 77 2.24 15.67 13.33
C ARG A 77 0.96 15.60 12.50
N LEU A 78 0.31 14.44 12.48
CA LEU A 78 -0.97 14.28 11.79
C LEU A 78 -2.06 15.04 12.55
N GLU A 79 -2.88 15.79 11.82
CA GLU A 79 -4.09 16.37 12.40
C GLU A 79 -4.94 15.26 13.02
N HIS A 80 -5.23 15.39 14.32
CA HIS A 80 -5.98 14.39 15.08
C HIS A 80 -5.29 13.01 15.15
N GLY A 81 -3.97 12.94 15.01
CA GLY A 81 -3.25 11.68 14.83
C GLY A 81 -3.43 10.65 15.95
N ARG A 82 -3.70 11.07 17.21
CA ARG A 82 -4.06 10.12 18.29
C ARG A 82 -5.38 9.38 18.00
N ARG A 83 -6.41 10.07 17.49
CA ARG A 83 -7.71 9.46 17.15
C ARG A 83 -7.57 8.55 15.93
N ILE A 84 -6.86 9.01 14.91
CA ILE A 84 -6.59 8.22 13.69
C ILE A 84 -5.78 6.97 14.03
N ARG A 85 -4.77 7.08 14.90
CA ARG A 85 -3.99 5.94 15.39
C ARG A 85 -4.87 4.87 16.00
N VAL A 86 -5.72 5.24 16.96
CA VAL A 86 -6.66 4.30 17.60
C VAL A 86 -7.59 3.68 16.58
N LEU A 87 -8.16 4.48 15.67
CA LEU A 87 -9.02 3.99 14.60
C LEU A 87 -8.33 2.93 13.73
N VAL A 88 -7.12 3.21 13.25
CA VAL A 88 -6.35 2.30 12.39
C VAL A 88 -6.02 1.00 13.13
N LEU A 89 -5.59 1.08 14.39
CA LEU A 89 -5.22 -0.09 15.19
C LEU A 89 -6.43 -0.95 15.54
N VAL A 90 -7.54 -0.33 15.94
CA VAL A 90 -8.79 -1.03 16.26
C VAL A 90 -9.38 -1.66 15.00
N ALA A 91 -9.38 -0.94 13.88
CA ALA A 91 -9.86 -1.49 12.61
C ALA A 91 -8.98 -2.65 12.14
N SER A 92 -7.66 -2.54 12.20
CA SER A 92 -6.77 -3.60 11.71
C SER A 92 -6.65 -4.81 12.62
N PHE A 93 -6.94 -4.67 13.92
CA PHE A 93 -6.89 -5.76 14.90
C PHE A 93 -7.65 -7.03 14.47
N PRO A 94 -8.96 -7.01 14.15
CA PRO A 94 -9.69 -8.23 13.77
C PRO A 94 -9.10 -8.91 12.52
N VAL A 95 -8.52 -8.15 11.60
CA VAL A 95 -7.88 -8.70 10.40
C VAL A 95 -6.59 -9.41 10.78
N VAL A 96 -5.69 -8.73 11.50
CA VAL A 96 -4.42 -9.30 11.96
C VAL A 96 -4.67 -10.52 12.84
N TRP A 97 -5.58 -10.41 13.80
CA TRP A 97 -5.95 -11.51 14.68
C TRP A 97 -6.41 -12.73 13.87
N SER A 98 -7.34 -12.53 12.94
CA SER A 98 -7.85 -13.64 12.11
C SER A 98 -6.77 -14.34 11.28
N LEU A 99 -5.76 -13.61 10.79
CA LEU A 99 -4.66 -14.19 10.02
C LEU A 99 -3.61 -14.88 10.90
N VAL A 100 -3.37 -14.36 12.10
CA VAL A 100 -2.41 -14.92 13.06
C VAL A 100 -2.96 -16.21 13.68
N THR A 101 -4.25 -16.21 14.03
CA THR A 101 -4.93 -17.39 14.61
C THR A 101 -5.53 -18.31 13.57
N ALA A 102 -5.30 -18.06 12.28
CA ALA A 102 -5.76 -18.96 11.23
C ALA A 102 -5.28 -20.38 11.50
N GLU A 103 -6.07 -21.39 11.15
CA GLU A 103 -5.66 -22.77 11.36
C GLU A 103 -4.54 -23.17 10.39
N TYR A 104 -4.04 -24.39 10.57
CA TYR A 104 -3.17 -25.03 9.60
C TYR A 104 -3.81 -25.02 8.20
N ASN A 105 -3.02 -24.79 7.15
CA ASN A 105 -3.53 -24.85 5.79
C ASN A 105 -3.29 -26.25 5.20
N PRO A 106 -4.29 -27.14 5.20
CA PRO A 106 -4.13 -28.52 4.73
C PRO A 106 -3.88 -28.61 3.23
N TYR A 107 -4.23 -27.57 2.45
CA TYR A 107 -4.05 -27.59 0.99
C TYR A 107 -2.58 -27.43 0.59
N PHE A 108 -1.83 -26.62 1.33
CA PHE A 108 -0.40 -26.39 1.08
C PHE A 108 0.52 -27.14 2.05
N ASP A 109 -0.05 -27.82 3.04
CA ASP A 109 0.70 -28.50 4.11
C ASP A 109 1.62 -27.51 4.87
N GLN A 110 1.07 -26.35 5.25
CA GLN A 110 1.83 -25.26 5.86
C GLN A 110 1.02 -24.53 6.95
N ALA A 111 1.72 -24.11 8.02
CA ALA A 111 1.17 -23.27 9.08
C ALA A 111 1.56 -21.78 8.94
N TYR A 112 2.64 -21.47 8.20
CA TYR A 112 3.15 -20.10 8.00
C TYR A 112 3.48 -19.33 9.28
N HIS A 113 4.08 -20.00 10.28
CA HIS A 113 4.41 -19.36 11.57
C HIS A 113 5.27 -18.10 11.43
N ALA A 114 6.25 -18.12 10.51
CA ALA A 114 7.12 -16.97 10.26
C ALA A 114 6.33 -15.74 9.78
N ASP A 115 5.40 -15.92 8.84
CA ASP A 115 4.57 -14.83 8.33
C ASP A 115 3.64 -14.25 9.40
N ARG A 116 3.11 -15.11 10.30
CA ARG A 116 2.24 -14.68 11.41
C ARG A 116 3.00 -13.85 12.45
N VAL A 117 4.21 -14.28 12.82
CA VAL A 117 5.09 -13.50 13.71
C VAL A 117 5.44 -12.17 13.07
N LEU A 118 5.80 -12.17 11.78
CA LEU A 118 6.07 -10.94 11.05
C LEU A 118 4.86 -10.00 11.04
N LEU A 119 3.66 -10.52 10.84
CA LEU A 119 2.42 -9.74 10.86
C LEU A 119 2.17 -9.09 12.23
N LEU A 120 2.39 -9.83 13.33
CA LEU A 120 2.29 -9.28 14.69
C LEU A 120 3.34 -8.20 14.97
N VAL A 121 4.59 -8.43 14.56
CA VAL A 121 5.68 -7.46 14.73
C VAL A 121 5.34 -6.18 13.98
N VAL A 122 4.91 -6.27 12.73
CA VAL A 122 4.57 -5.10 11.91
C VAL A 122 3.32 -4.39 12.46
N TYR A 123 2.32 -5.13 12.94
CA TYR A 123 1.16 -4.55 13.64
C TYR A 123 1.58 -3.75 14.88
N ALA A 124 2.49 -4.29 15.70
CA ALA A 124 3.05 -3.56 16.84
C ALA A 124 3.86 -2.33 16.40
N LEU A 125 4.57 -2.40 15.26
CA LEU A 125 5.28 -1.24 14.72
C LEU A 125 4.34 -0.13 14.21
N VAL A 126 3.12 -0.45 13.76
CA VAL A 126 2.09 0.56 13.45
C VAL A 126 1.76 1.42 14.68
N TRP A 127 1.77 0.82 15.87
CA TRP A 127 1.61 1.57 17.12
C TRP A 127 2.69 2.62 17.26
N VAL A 128 3.93 2.31 16.92
CA VAL A 128 5.08 3.22 17.05
C VAL A 128 5.05 4.30 15.98
N HIS A 129 4.77 3.95 14.73
CA HIS A 129 4.91 4.88 13.60
C HIS A 129 3.88 4.61 12.50
N PRO A 130 3.18 5.66 11.98
CA PRO A 130 2.08 5.49 11.03
C PRO A 130 2.51 4.82 9.72
N GLY A 131 3.74 5.07 9.28
CA GLY A 131 4.28 4.49 8.05
C GLY A 131 4.21 2.96 7.96
N PHE A 132 4.26 2.24 9.09
CA PHE A 132 4.14 0.79 9.07
C PHE A 132 2.75 0.28 8.71
N ALA A 133 1.71 1.13 8.73
CA ALA A 133 0.36 0.73 8.32
C ALA A 133 0.31 0.29 6.84
N PHE A 134 1.15 0.89 6.01
CA PHE A 134 1.29 0.49 4.61
C PHE A 134 1.90 -0.92 4.49
N LEU A 135 3.01 -1.18 5.21
CA LEU A 135 3.63 -2.50 5.24
C LEU A 135 2.67 -3.55 5.81
N LEU A 136 1.89 -3.18 6.82
CA LEU A 136 0.83 -4.02 7.36
C LEU A 136 -0.20 -4.39 6.28
N ALA A 137 -0.68 -3.41 5.50
CA ALA A 137 -1.63 -3.67 4.42
C ALA A 137 -1.07 -4.66 3.38
N VAL A 138 0.19 -4.48 2.96
CA VAL A 138 0.88 -5.42 2.06
C VAL A 138 0.89 -6.84 2.63
N LEU A 139 1.31 -6.99 3.89
CA LEU A 139 1.41 -8.30 4.54
C LEU A 139 0.03 -8.95 4.70
N VAL A 140 -0.99 -8.17 5.11
CA VAL A 140 -2.38 -8.63 5.21
C VAL A 140 -2.82 -9.23 3.87
N PHE A 141 -2.65 -8.52 2.76
CA PHE A 141 -3.07 -9.03 1.45
C PHE A 141 -2.24 -10.24 1.00
N THR A 142 -0.96 -10.27 1.34
CA THR A 142 -0.05 -11.36 0.95
C THR A 142 -0.39 -12.65 1.68
N VAL A 143 -0.54 -12.59 3.00
CA VAL A 143 -0.89 -13.74 3.83
C VAL A 143 -2.33 -14.18 3.57
N GLU A 144 -3.26 -13.26 3.34
CA GLU A 144 -4.65 -13.58 2.95
C GLU A 144 -4.70 -14.32 1.60
N GLY A 145 -3.73 -14.09 0.71
CA GLY A 145 -3.63 -14.76 -0.60
C GLY A 145 -3.70 -16.28 -0.53
N GLN A 146 -3.25 -16.89 0.57
CA GLN A 146 -3.30 -18.34 0.76
C GLN A 146 -4.71 -18.92 0.74
N PHE A 147 -5.72 -18.13 1.14
CA PHE A 147 -7.12 -18.58 1.21
C PHE A 147 -7.85 -18.43 -0.13
N LEU A 148 -7.22 -17.79 -1.12
CA LEU A 148 -7.78 -17.64 -2.45
C LEU A 148 -7.65 -18.93 -3.28
N LYS A 149 -6.83 -19.90 -2.85
CA LYS A 149 -6.67 -21.18 -3.53
C LYS A 149 -7.06 -22.34 -2.61
N PRO A 150 -7.72 -23.39 -3.13
CA PRO A 150 -8.23 -23.52 -4.51
C PRO A 150 -9.58 -22.80 -4.72
N PHE A 151 -10.26 -22.39 -3.65
CA PHE A 151 -11.70 -22.08 -3.70
C PHE A 151 -12.04 -20.67 -4.18
N GLY A 152 -11.06 -19.80 -4.44
CA GLY A 152 -11.24 -18.44 -4.97
C GLY A 152 -11.86 -17.43 -4.00
N HIS A 153 -12.77 -17.87 -3.13
CA HIS A 153 -13.74 -17.03 -2.45
C HIS A 153 -14.12 -17.51 -1.05
N LEU A 154 -13.39 -18.46 -0.43
CA LEU A 154 -13.73 -18.87 0.94
C LEU A 154 -13.68 -17.63 1.83
N SER A 155 -14.88 -17.32 2.33
CA SER A 155 -15.22 -16.10 3.04
C SER A 155 -14.52 -16.13 4.40
N THR A 156 -13.24 -15.80 4.43
CA THR A 156 -12.51 -15.51 5.66
C THR A 156 -13.00 -14.17 6.19
N THR A 157 -14.16 -14.26 6.86
CA THR A 157 -14.68 -13.31 7.83
C THR A 157 -15.09 -11.96 7.22
N ASN A 158 -16.03 -11.26 7.84
CA ASN A 158 -16.58 -9.98 7.36
C ASN A 158 -15.58 -8.81 7.52
N ASN A 159 -14.32 -9.03 7.12
CA ASN A 159 -13.17 -8.17 7.32
C ASN A 159 -13.00 -7.14 6.18
N LYS A 160 -14.03 -6.93 5.35
CA LYS A 160 -13.96 -6.00 4.22
C LYS A 160 -13.74 -4.57 4.69
N LEU A 161 -14.57 -4.11 5.62
CA LEU A 161 -14.51 -2.75 6.18
C LEU A 161 -13.14 -2.46 6.82
N PRO A 162 -12.63 -3.28 7.75
CA PRO A 162 -11.33 -2.99 8.36
C PRO A 162 -10.15 -3.00 7.37
N LYS A 163 -10.19 -3.86 6.32
CA LYS A 163 -9.21 -3.79 5.23
C LYS A 163 -9.34 -2.50 4.41
N GLN A 164 -10.55 -2.01 4.16
CA GLN A 164 -10.77 -0.73 3.49
C GLN A 164 -10.21 0.44 4.31
N VAL A 165 -10.37 0.42 5.63
CA VAL A 165 -9.77 1.44 6.52
C VAL A 165 -8.25 1.45 6.40
N LEU A 166 -7.60 0.27 6.43
CA LEU A 166 -6.15 0.16 6.20
C LEU A 166 -5.71 0.70 4.85
N VAL A 167 -6.49 0.41 3.80
CA VAL A 167 -6.22 0.88 2.43
C VAL A 167 -6.35 2.39 2.35
N LEU A 168 -7.45 2.95 2.84
CA LEU A 168 -7.69 4.40 2.86
C LEU A 168 -6.61 5.14 3.65
N PHE A 169 -6.25 4.62 4.82
CA PHE A 169 -5.21 5.23 5.65
C PHE A 169 -3.83 5.15 4.97
N SER A 170 -3.53 4.04 4.29
CA SER A 170 -2.29 3.90 3.51
C SER A 170 -2.22 4.90 2.35
N SER A 171 -3.34 5.13 1.65
CA SER A 171 -3.46 6.16 0.61
C SER A 171 -3.27 7.56 1.18
N PHE A 172 -3.87 7.83 2.34
CA PHE A 172 -3.72 9.09 3.07
C PHE A 172 -2.26 9.35 3.46
N LEU A 173 -1.53 8.36 3.99
CA LEU A 173 -0.11 8.54 4.32
C LEU A 173 0.75 8.84 3.09
N PHE A 174 0.42 8.24 1.95
CA PHE A 174 1.10 8.53 0.69
C PHE A 174 0.84 9.97 0.23
N PHE A 175 -0.37 10.50 0.50
CA PHE A 175 -0.68 11.91 0.28
C PHE A 175 0.14 12.83 1.17
N GLU A 176 0.16 12.56 2.47
CA GLU A 176 0.91 13.36 3.45
C GLU A 176 2.41 13.39 3.12
N LEU A 177 2.97 12.25 2.69
CA LEU A 177 4.35 12.16 2.20
C LEU A 177 4.67 13.14 1.08
N ARG A 178 3.70 13.43 0.21
CA ARG A 178 3.87 14.35 -0.91
C ARG A 178 4.05 15.78 -0.45
N HIS A 179 3.25 16.24 0.53
CA HIS A 179 3.33 17.62 1.02
C HIS A 179 4.69 17.94 1.65
N VAL A 180 5.45 16.91 2.03
CA VAL A 180 6.74 17.08 2.68
C VAL A 180 7.92 16.61 1.81
N SER A 181 7.69 16.40 0.52
CA SER A 181 8.57 15.58 -0.30
C SER A 181 10.05 16.04 -0.26
N PRO A 182 10.98 15.16 0.16
CA PRO A 182 12.41 15.36 -0.01
C PRO A 182 12.81 15.56 -1.48
N LEU A 183 11.97 15.10 -2.40
CA LEU A 183 12.18 15.16 -3.84
C LEU A 183 11.96 16.56 -4.39
N ASP A 184 11.02 17.36 -3.87
CA ASP A 184 10.96 18.79 -4.17
C ASP A 184 12.23 19.51 -3.70
N ARG A 185 12.74 19.14 -2.51
CA ARG A 185 14.03 19.64 -2.03
C ARG A 185 15.19 19.18 -2.92
N LEU A 186 15.13 17.97 -3.46
CA LEU A 186 16.17 17.39 -4.33
C LEU A 186 16.12 17.99 -5.75
N LEU A 187 14.94 18.16 -6.33
CA LEU A 187 14.71 18.83 -7.61
C LEU A 187 15.09 20.30 -7.55
N LYS A 188 14.75 20.99 -6.45
CA LYS A 188 15.26 22.35 -6.18
C LYS A 188 16.78 22.37 -6.07
N ARG A 189 17.40 21.39 -5.40
CA ARG A 189 18.86 21.30 -5.28
C ARG A 189 19.58 21.00 -6.59
N VAL A 190 18.98 20.23 -7.49
CA VAL A 190 19.57 19.85 -8.78
C VAL A 190 19.27 20.89 -9.87
N GLY A 191 18.56 21.99 -9.55
CA GLY A 191 18.18 23.02 -10.53
C GLY A 191 17.14 22.54 -11.55
N LEU A 192 16.55 21.36 -11.32
CA LEU A 192 15.50 20.80 -12.17
C LEU A 192 14.11 21.37 -11.84
N GLY A 193 13.96 22.06 -10.70
CA GLY A 193 12.72 22.74 -10.35
C GLY A 193 12.28 23.76 -11.41
N ASP A 194 13.23 24.51 -11.96
CA ASP A 194 12.97 25.55 -12.97
C ASP A 194 12.81 24.96 -14.37
N LEU A 195 13.43 23.80 -14.63
CA LEU A 195 13.50 23.17 -15.96
C LEU A 195 12.17 22.55 -16.41
N TYR A 196 11.28 22.24 -15.46
CA TYR A 196 9.94 21.73 -15.76
C TYR A 196 8.85 22.79 -15.72
N GLY A 197 9.16 24.04 -15.36
CA GLY A 197 8.17 25.12 -15.30
C GLY A 197 6.97 24.82 -14.39
N LEU A 198 7.12 23.89 -13.43
CA LEU A 198 6.04 23.46 -12.55
C LEU A 198 5.85 24.51 -11.44
N GLU A 199 5.34 25.68 -11.82
CA GLU A 199 5.11 26.82 -10.94
C GLU A 199 4.00 26.51 -9.92
N THR A 200 3.08 25.61 -10.26
CA THR A 200 1.96 25.27 -9.39
C THR A 200 2.12 23.88 -8.78
N ASP A 201 1.68 23.73 -7.52
CA ASP A 201 1.62 22.42 -6.85
C ASP A 201 0.76 21.41 -7.63
N ASP A 202 -0.15 21.89 -8.49
CA ASP A 202 -1.07 21.13 -9.32
C ASP A 202 -0.40 20.39 -10.49
N GLU A 203 0.53 21.03 -11.20
CA GLU A 203 1.25 20.37 -12.30
C GLU A 203 2.15 19.25 -11.79
N ARG A 204 2.63 19.37 -10.54
CA ARG A 204 3.34 18.30 -9.85
C ARG A 204 2.41 17.14 -9.49
N VAL A 205 1.15 17.39 -9.11
CA VAL A 205 0.11 16.34 -8.93
C VAL A 205 0.02 15.52 -10.22
N PHE A 206 -0.11 16.23 -11.33
CA PHE A 206 -0.37 15.64 -12.63
C PHE A 206 0.82 14.78 -13.07
N LEU A 207 2.05 15.26 -12.90
CA LEU A 207 3.24 14.50 -13.23
C LEU A 207 3.38 13.23 -12.38
N TRP A 208 3.10 13.30 -11.07
CA TRP A 208 3.15 12.14 -10.18
C TRP A 208 2.04 11.13 -10.47
N ALA A 209 0.82 11.61 -10.71
CA ALA A 209 -0.30 10.78 -11.10
C ALA A 209 -0.02 10.12 -12.46
N LEU A 210 0.55 10.85 -13.42
CA LEU A 210 0.95 10.36 -14.73
C LEU A 210 2.07 9.32 -14.62
N VAL A 211 3.11 9.54 -13.81
CA VAL A 211 4.19 8.57 -13.59
C VAL A 211 3.65 7.31 -12.90
N ALA A 212 2.77 7.45 -11.92
CA ALA A 212 2.11 6.32 -11.26
C ALA A 212 1.17 5.56 -12.21
N LEU A 213 0.39 6.26 -13.04
CA LEU A 213 -0.54 5.68 -14.03
C LEU A 213 0.22 5.00 -15.17
N VAL A 214 1.21 5.66 -15.75
CA VAL A 214 2.06 5.12 -16.83
C VAL A 214 2.85 3.93 -16.31
N GLY A 215 3.41 4.04 -15.10
CA GLY A 215 4.05 2.93 -14.40
C GLY A 215 3.09 1.75 -14.21
N ALA A 216 1.89 1.97 -13.70
CA ALA A 216 0.87 0.93 -13.50
C ALA A 216 0.37 0.32 -14.82
N SER A 217 0.27 1.12 -15.88
CA SER A 217 -0.22 0.69 -17.20
C SER A 217 0.82 -0.16 -17.95
N TYR A 218 2.08 0.28 -17.98
CA TYR A 218 3.19 -0.50 -18.52
C TYR A 218 3.39 -1.79 -17.74
N PHE A 219 3.22 -1.73 -16.42
CA PHE A 219 3.32 -2.87 -15.54
C PHE A 219 2.18 -3.88 -15.80
N SER A 220 0.92 -3.43 -15.92
CA SER A 220 -0.23 -4.27 -16.27
C SER A 220 -0.08 -4.95 -17.65
N ALA A 221 0.42 -4.21 -18.65
CA ALA A 221 0.66 -4.75 -20.00
C ALA A 221 1.82 -5.77 -20.05
N SER A 222 2.79 -5.64 -19.15
CA SER A 222 3.91 -6.58 -19.05
C SER A 222 3.47 -7.87 -18.33
N VAL A 223 2.63 -7.76 -17.30
CA VAL A 223 2.08 -8.92 -16.59
C VAL A 223 1.12 -9.72 -17.47
N SER A 224 0.27 -9.08 -18.28
CA SER A 224 -0.64 -9.80 -19.18
C SER A 224 0.10 -10.64 -20.24
N LYS A 225 1.28 -10.19 -20.70
CA LYS A 225 2.13 -10.97 -21.62
C LYS A 225 2.82 -12.18 -20.94
N LEU A 226 3.03 -12.12 -19.63
CA LEU A 226 3.67 -13.17 -18.83
C LEU A 226 2.72 -14.28 -18.40
N VAL A 227 1.41 -14.03 -18.36
CA VAL A 227 0.37 -15.00 -17.94
C VAL A 227 -0.13 -15.88 -19.09
N ILE A 228 0.19 -15.55 -20.35
CA ILE A 228 -0.26 -16.29 -21.56
C ILE A 228 0.81 -17.31 -22.03
N ARG A 229 1.87 -17.55 -21.25
CA ARG A 229 2.88 -18.59 -21.52
C ARG A 229 2.96 -19.55 -20.34
#